data_AF-A0A937X629-F1
#
_entry.id   AF-A0A937X629-F1
#
_cell.length_a   1.000
_cell.length_b   1.000
_cell.length_c   1.000
_cell.angle_alpha   90.00
_cell.angle_beta   90.00
_cell.angle_gamma   90.00
#
_symmetry.space_group_name_H-M   'P 1'
#
loop_
_entity.id
_entity.type
_entity.pdbx_description
1 polymer ?
#
loop_
_entity_poly.entity_id
_entity_poly.type
_entity_poly.pdbx_seq_one_letter_code
_entity_poly.pdbx_strand_id
1 'polypeptide(L)'
;LLDMLASGELAPPPDRIVMVGPLIAFRNRWVPWVWLLGPFRPASYAPLQQLADLVGRVRRELSSGILVDPDFKLLVVQSRGDPTCDPAGIERLRNGFRGGEVQVEEIVSHRHMPVAMGDEEGPWTDVERAERQRILRAISVFLSGSAS
;
A
#
# COMPACT_ATOMS: atom_id res chain seq x y z
N LEU A 1 -2.22 -2.23 17.21
CA LEU A 1 -2.87 -1.44 16.14
C LEU A 1 -3.16 -2.29 14.91
N LEU A 2 -2.15 -2.75 14.17
CA LEU A 2 -2.38 -3.58 12.98
C LEU A 2 -3.05 -4.92 13.32
N ASP A 3 -2.67 -5.56 14.42
CA ASP A 3 -3.37 -6.77 14.90
C ASP A 3 -4.82 -6.50 15.24
N MET A 4 -5.10 -5.34 15.86
CA MET A 4 -6.47 -4.95 16.22
C MET A 4 -7.31 -4.62 14.99
N LEU A 5 -6.70 -4.08 13.93
CA LEU A 5 -7.34 -3.89 12.63
C LEU A 5 -7.62 -5.22 11.94
N ALA A 6 -6.66 -6.14 11.98
CA ALA A 6 -6.80 -7.47 11.36
C ALA A 6 -7.78 -8.37 12.12
N SER A 7 -7.88 -8.24 13.45
CA SER A 7 -8.82 -8.96 14.29
C SER A 7 -10.22 -8.33 14.31
N GLY A 8 -10.38 -7.11 13.79
CA GLY A 8 -11.63 -6.36 13.83
C GLY A 8 -11.95 -5.72 15.18
N GLU A 9 -11.02 -5.77 16.15
CA GLU A 9 -11.12 -5.06 17.44
C GLU A 9 -11.13 -3.54 17.27
N LEU A 10 -10.53 -3.04 16.19
CA LEU A 10 -10.61 -1.64 15.78
C LEU A 10 -11.43 -1.55 14.49
N ALA A 11 -12.62 -0.94 14.56
CA ALA A 11 -13.43 -0.64 13.38
C ALA A 11 -13.14 0.81 12.93
N PRO A 12 -12.32 1.03 11.90
CA PRO A 12 -12.09 2.37 11.37
C PRO A 12 -13.37 2.94 10.75
N PRO A 13 -13.50 4.28 10.66
CA PRO A 13 -14.60 4.91 9.94
C PRO A 13 -14.66 4.37 8.49
N PRO A 14 -15.86 4.12 7.93
CA PRO A 14 -16.00 3.52 6.60
C PRO A 14 -15.48 4.42 5.46
N ASP A 15 -15.38 5.72 5.71
CA ASP A 15 -14.82 6.74 4.83
C ASP A 15 -13.28 6.73 4.79
N ARG A 16 -12.61 5.92 5.64
CA ARG A 16 -11.15 5.96 5.81
C ARG A 16 -10.50 4.64 5.49
N ILE A 17 -9.65 4.67 4.48
CA ILE A 17 -8.91 3.49 4.02
C ILE A 17 -7.42 3.71 4.26
N VAL A 18 -6.75 2.68 4.78
CA VAL A 18 -5.29 2.62 4.88
C VAL A 18 -4.79 1.56 3.93
N MET A 19 -3.89 1.94 3.04
CA MET A 19 -3.27 1.09 2.03
C MET A 19 -1.77 1.01 2.31
N VAL A 20 -1.25 -0.18 2.56
CA VAL A 20 0.18 -0.40 2.88
C VAL A 20 0.83 -1.19 1.76
N GLY A 21 2.00 -0.72 1.31
CA GLY A 21 2.79 -1.40 0.28
C GLY A 21 2.00 -1.67 -1.01
N PRO A 22 1.19 -0.72 -1.52
CA PRO A 22 0.37 -1.04 -2.68
C PRO A 22 1.23 -1.38 -3.88
N LEU A 23 1.04 -2.59 -4.38
CA LEU A 23 1.66 -3.00 -5.62
C LEU A 23 0.96 -2.33 -6.81
N ILE A 24 1.48 -1.17 -7.20
CA ILE A 24 1.04 -0.47 -8.41
C ILE A 24 2.18 -0.52 -9.41
N ALA A 25 2.66 -1.72 -9.70
CA ALA A 25 3.76 -1.92 -10.62
C ALA A 25 3.31 -1.55 -12.03
N PHE A 26 3.69 -0.39 -12.58
CA PHE A 26 3.55 -0.09 -14.01
C PHE A 26 4.86 -0.35 -14.75
N ARG A 27 4.97 -1.56 -15.27
CA ARG A 27 5.94 -1.91 -16.32
C ARG A 27 7.37 -1.60 -15.90
N ASN A 28 7.83 -2.19 -14.80
CA ASN A 28 9.24 -2.17 -14.48
C ASN A 28 9.94 -3.24 -15.35
N ARG A 29 10.78 -2.80 -16.30
CA ARG A 29 11.58 -3.67 -17.19
C ARG A 29 12.49 -4.64 -16.42
N TRP A 30 12.67 -4.40 -15.12
CA TRP A 30 13.63 -5.06 -14.23
C TRP A 30 13.01 -5.87 -13.09
N VAL A 31 11.67 -5.95 -13.00
CA VAL A 31 11.02 -6.90 -12.10
C VAL A 31 10.43 -8.00 -12.96
N PRO A 32 11.18 -9.10 -13.23
CA PRO A 32 10.52 -10.32 -13.64
C PRO A 32 9.51 -10.63 -12.55
N TRP A 33 8.25 -10.86 -12.94
CA TRP A 33 7.14 -11.30 -12.07
C TRP A 33 7.50 -12.42 -11.08
N VAL A 34 8.63 -13.09 -11.30
CA VAL A 34 9.34 -14.04 -10.45
C VAL A 34 9.65 -13.52 -9.03
N TRP A 35 9.87 -12.23 -8.80
CA TRP A 35 10.24 -11.71 -7.46
C TRP A 35 9.05 -11.46 -6.52
N LEU A 36 7.82 -11.40 -7.05
CA LEU A 36 6.61 -11.24 -6.23
C LEU A 36 6.13 -12.53 -5.56
N LEU A 37 6.79 -13.67 -5.83
CA LEU A 37 6.27 -15.01 -5.50
C LEU A 37 7.37 -16.03 -5.17
N GLY A 38 8.44 -15.69 -4.45
CA GLY A 38 9.26 -16.74 -3.82
C GLY A 38 8.51 -17.27 -2.59
N PRO A 39 7.73 -18.39 -2.62
CA PRO A 39 8.02 -19.69 -3.22
C PRO A 39 6.85 -20.28 -4.06
N PHE A 40 5.95 -19.47 -4.61
CA PHE A 40 4.92 -19.92 -5.53
C PHE A 40 5.51 -20.02 -6.94
N ARG A 41 6.04 -21.19 -7.29
CA ARG A 41 6.07 -21.62 -8.70
C ARG A 41 4.68 -22.16 -9.01
N PRO A 42 3.73 -21.35 -9.54
CA PRO A 42 2.44 -21.93 -9.85
C PRO A 42 2.64 -22.92 -10.99
N ALA A 43 2.12 -24.14 -10.83
CA ALA A 43 2.09 -25.15 -11.89
C ALA A 43 1.29 -24.70 -13.14
N SER A 44 0.71 -23.50 -13.11
CA SER A 44 0.00 -22.87 -14.22
C SER A 44 0.22 -21.35 -14.23
N TYR A 45 0.26 -20.77 -15.43
CA TYR A 45 0.37 -19.31 -15.65
C TYR A 45 -0.94 -18.53 -15.38
N ALA A 46 -2.05 -19.22 -15.15
CA ALA A 46 -3.38 -18.61 -15.03
C ALA A 46 -3.52 -17.57 -13.89
N PRO A 47 -2.97 -17.79 -12.66
CA PRO A 47 -3.06 -16.79 -11.60
C PRO A 47 -2.32 -15.48 -11.92
N LEU A 48 -1.20 -15.56 -12.65
CA LEU A 48 -0.44 -14.39 -13.08
C LEU A 48 -1.20 -13.59 -14.15
N GLN A 49 -1.89 -14.28 -15.06
CA GLN A 49 -2.75 -13.65 -16.06
C GLN A 49 -3.91 -12.88 -15.40
N GLN A 50 -4.59 -13.49 -14.44
CA GLN A 50 -5.69 -12.87 -13.70
C GLN A 50 -5.23 -11.64 -12.92
N LEU A 51 -4.06 -11.72 -12.28
CA LEU A 51 -3.45 -10.57 -11.60
C LEU A 51 -3.13 -9.45 -12.59
N ALA A 52 -2.54 -9.76 -13.75
CA ALA A 52 -2.23 -8.76 -14.77
C ALA A 52 -3.50 -8.07 -15.31
N ASP A 53 -4.59 -8.83 -15.51
CA ASP A 53 -5.88 -8.30 -15.94
C ASP A 53 -6.51 -7.39 -14.87
N LEU A 54 -6.46 -7.82 -13.59
CA LEU A 54 -6.96 -7.03 -12.47
C LEU A 54 -6.20 -5.71 -12.34
N VAL A 55 -4.85 -5.77 -12.38
CA VAL A 55 -4.00 -4.59 -12.41
C VAL A 55 -4.42 -3.72 -13.59
N GLY A 56 -4.52 -4.26 -14.81
CA GLY A 56 -4.94 -3.53 -16.00
C GLY A 56 -6.28 -2.79 -15.84
N ARG A 57 -7.27 -3.39 -15.18
CA ARG A 57 -8.56 -2.77 -14.87
C ARG A 57 -8.41 -1.62 -13.87
N VAL A 58 -7.76 -1.86 -12.73
CA VAL A 58 -7.52 -0.83 -11.69
C VAL A 58 -6.85 0.40 -12.29
N ARG A 59 -5.88 0.20 -13.19
CA ARG A 59 -5.21 1.30 -13.89
C ARG A 59 -6.13 2.15 -14.74
N ARG A 60 -7.06 1.51 -15.47
CA ARG A 60 -8.03 2.23 -16.30
C ARG A 60 -8.97 3.05 -15.43
N GLU A 61 -9.50 2.46 -14.36
CA GLU A 61 -10.39 3.15 -13.41
C GLU A 61 -9.71 4.37 -12.79
N LEU A 62 -8.47 4.21 -12.29
CA LEU A 62 -7.70 5.33 -11.76
C LEU A 62 -7.41 6.40 -12.82
N SER A 63 -7.17 6.01 -14.07
CA SER A 63 -6.90 6.97 -15.15
C SER A 63 -8.16 7.73 -15.59
N SER A 64 -9.33 7.09 -15.57
CA SER A 64 -10.61 7.76 -15.83
C SER A 64 -11.03 8.69 -14.68
N GLY A 65 -10.52 8.43 -13.48
CA GLY A 65 -10.93 9.10 -12.26
C GLY A 65 -12.09 8.36 -11.60
N ILE A 66 -11.87 7.89 -10.39
CA ILE A 66 -12.85 7.27 -9.51
C ILE A 66 -13.47 8.39 -8.68
N LEU A 67 -14.75 8.65 -8.87
CA LEU A 67 -15.50 9.57 -8.03
C LEU A 67 -15.73 8.90 -6.67
N VAL A 68 -15.36 9.60 -5.61
CA VAL A 68 -15.58 9.18 -4.23
C VAL A 68 -16.34 10.28 -3.48
N ASP A 69 -16.87 9.92 -2.31
CA ASP A 69 -17.49 10.87 -1.41
C ASP A 69 -16.50 11.98 -0.99
N PRO A 70 -16.92 13.24 -0.84
CA PRO A 70 -16.04 14.31 -0.35
C PRO A 70 -15.36 14.01 0.99
N ASP A 71 -16.01 13.23 1.85
CA ASP A 71 -15.46 12.83 3.14
C ASP A 71 -14.53 11.61 3.04
N PHE A 72 -14.42 10.98 1.86
CA PHE A 72 -13.52 9.85 1.64
C PHE A 72 -12.06 10.26 1.86
N LYS A 73 -11.34 9.47 2.66
CA LYS A 73 -9.92 9.63 2.91
C LYS A 73 -9.18 8.33 2.64
N LEU A 74 -8.05 8.44 1.94
CA LEU A 74 -7.12 7.35 1.71
C LEU A 74 -5.74 7.74 2.23
N LEU A 75 -5.21 6.95 3.16
CA LEU A 75 -3.81 7.00 3.56
C LEU A 75 -3.04 5.89 2.85
N VAL A 76 -2.03 6.26 2.07
CA VAL A 76 -1.11 5.33 1.42
C VAL A 76 0.22 5.33 2.14
N VAL A 77 0.67 4.18 2.60
CA VAL A 77 1.98 4.00 3.22
C VAL A 77 2.87 3.21 2.26
N GLN A 78 4.00 3.80 1.87
CA GLN A 78 4.94 3.16 0.96
C GLN A 78 6.40 3.25 1.40
N SER A 79 7.18 2.26 0.96
CA SER A 79 8.61 2.16 1.19
C SER A 79 9.40 2.83 0.06
N ARG A 80 10.30 3.77 0.41
CA ARG A 80 11.10 4.48 -0.61
C ARG A 80 12.13 3.59 -1.29
N GLY A 81 12.59 2.55 -0.62
CA GLY A 81 13.63 1.66 -1.08
C GLY A 81 13.12 0.33 -1.65
N ASP A 82 11.80 0.11 -1.69
CA ASP A 82 11.19 -1.08 -2.26
C ASP A 82 11.13 -0.98 -3.80
N PRO A 83 11.87 -1.83 -4.54
CA PRO A 83 11.91 -1.78 -6.00
C PRO A 83 10.60 -2.22 -6.68
N THR A 84 9.67 -2.81 -5.93
CA THR A 84 8.36 -3.23 -6.43
C THR A 84 7.32 -2.11 -6.37
N CYS A 85 7.57 -1.07 -5.57
CA CYS A 85 6.79 0.16 -5.54
C CYS A 85 7.22 1.09 -6.69
N ASP A 86 6.31 1.36 -7.63
CA ASP A 86 6.53 2.34 -8.69
C ASP A 86 6.04 3.72 -8.21
N PRO A 87 6.91 4.75 -8.12
CA PRO A 87 6.50 6.10 -7.74
C PRO A 87 5.37 6.67 -8.62
N ALA A 88 5.33 6.29 -9.91
CA ALA A 88 4.24 6.71 -10.80
C ALA A 88 2.89 6.06 -10.44
N GLY A 89 2.90 4.94 -9.71
CA GLY A 89 1.71 4.30 -9.17
C GLY A 89 1.03 5.14 -8.09
N ILE A 90 1.82 5.76 -7.21
CA ILE A 90 1.32 6.64 -6.15
C ILE A 90 0.70 7.91 -6.71
N GLU A 91 1.37 8.55 -7.66
CA GLU A 91 0.83 9.75 -8.29
C GLU A 91 -0.48 9.44 -9.02
N ARG A 92 -0.65 8.22 -9.55
CA ARG A 92 -1.94 7.78 -10.09
C ARG A 92 -2.99 7.53 -9.03
N LEU A 93 -2.65 7.06 -7.83
CA LEU A 93 -3.62 6.99 -6.73
C LEU A 93 -4.08 8.39 -6.33
N ARG A 94 -3.14 9.31 -6.12
CA ARG A 94 -3.43 10.71 -5.76
C ARG A 94 -4.35 11.39 -6.76
N ASN A 95 -4.09 11.21 -8.05
CA ASN A 95 -4.87 11.86 -9.10
C ASN A 95 -6.11 11.05 -9.53
N GLY A 96 -6.14 9.76 -9.19
CA GLY A 96 -7.19 8.84 -9.61
C GLY A 96 -8.44 8.92 -8.76
N PHE A 97 -8.33 9.20 -7.47
CA PHE A 97 -9.49 9.46 -6.63
C PHE A 97 -9.88 10.95 -6.71
N ARG A 98 -11.14 11.22 -7.07
CA ARG A 98 -11.67 12.58 -7.23
C ARG A 98 -12.77 12.83 -6.21
N GLY A 99 -12.69 13.97 -5.51
CA GLY A 99 -13.66 14.39 -4.50
C GLY A 99 -13.16 14.21 -3.07
N GLY A 100 -12.37 13.16 -2.81
CA GLY A 100 -11.81 12.87 -1.49
C GLY A 100 -10.35 13.29 -1.29
N GLU A 101 -9.79 12.91 -0.15
CA GLU A 101 -8.43 13.22 0.28
C GLU A 101 -7.51 11.99 0.14
N VAL A 102 -6.36 12.14 -0.52
CA VAL A 102 -5.33 11.09 -0.60
C VAL A 102 -4.03 11.58 0.04
N GLN A 103 -3.69 11.04 1.21
CA GLN A 103 -2.42 11.27 1.88
C GLN A 103 -1.44 10.15 1.53
N VAL A 104 -0.16 10.50 1.38
CA VAL A 104 0.92 9.51 1.18
C VAL A 104 1.98 9.72 2.24
N GLU A 105 2.26 8.66 2.98
CA GLU A 105 3.35 8.58 3.93
C GLU A 105 4.44 7.67 3.38
N GLU A 106 5.64 8.22 3.26
CA GLU A 106 6.81 7.47 2.86
C GLU A 106 7.60 7.03 4.09
N ILE A 107 8.12 5.81 4.04
CA ILE A 107 9.00 5.25 5.06
C ILE A 107 10.37 4.93 4.44
N VAL A 108 11.43 5.25 5.18
CA VAL A 108 12.79 4.90 4.82
C VAL A 108 13.01 3.42 5.17
N SER A 109 12.69 2.54 4.24
CA SER A 109 12.95 1.11 4.32
C SER A 109 13.17 0.56 2.91
N HIS A 110 13.70 -0.65 2.83
CA HIS A 110 13.73 -1.46 1.60
C HIS A 110 12.62 -2.51 1.58
N ARG A 111 11.79 -2.56 2.64
CA ARG A 111 10.77 -3.58 2.81
C ARG A 111 9.54 -3.30 1.97
N HIS A 112 8.92 -4.35 1.44
CA HIS A 112 7.67 -4.22 0.69
C HIS A 112 6.49 -3.89 1.62
N MET A 113 6.44 -4.56 2.77
CA MET A 113 5.44 -4.30 3.82
C MET A 113 6.09 -3.61 5.03
N PRO A 114 6.34 -2.29 4.96
CA PRO A 114 7.19 -1.60 5.94
C PRO A 114 6.51 -1.36 7.29
N VAL A 115 5.28 -1.83 7.48
CA VAL A 115 4.60 -1.85 8.78
C VAL A 115 4.23 -3.26 9.24
N ALA A 116 4.59 -4.30 8.49
CA ALA A 116 4.29 -5.69 8.84
C ALA A 116 4.76 -6.06 10.26
N MET A 117 4.10 -7.07 10.81
CA MET A 117 4.28 -7.53 12.19
C MET A 117 5.50 -8.45 12.36
N GLY A 118 6.05 -8.98 11.26
CA GLY A 118 7.09 -10.01 11.30
C GLY A 118 8.44 -9.57 10.76
N ASP A 119 9.45 -10.38 11.09
CA ASP A 119 10.81 -10.31 10.54
C ASP A 119 10.93 -11.12 9.23
N GLU A 120 9.83 -11.29 8.49
CA GLU A 120 9.77 -12.11 7.26
C GLU A 120 10.74 -11.60 6.20
N GLU A 121 10.98 -10.28 6.18
CA GLU A 121 11.96 -9.61 5.30
C GLU A 121 13.32 -9.39 6.01
N GLY A 122 13.58 -10.09 7.12
CA GLY A 122 14.77 -9.98 7.96
C GLY A 122 14.56 -9.17 9.24
N PRO A 123 15.60 -9.01 10.08
CA PRO A 123 15.53 -8.20 11.30
C PRO A 123 15.45 -6.69 10.97
N TRP A 124 14.68 -5.95 11.76
CA TRP A 124 14.55 -4.51 11.60
C TRP A 124 15.79 -3.76 12.10
N THR A 125 16.26 -2.79 11.33
CA THR A 125 17.24 -1.81 11.81
C THR A 125 16.59 -0.82 12.80
N ASP A 126 17.40 -0.15 13.62
CA ASP A 126 16.89 0.85 14.56
C ASP A 126 16.19 2.03 13.86
N VAL A 127 16.69 2.42 12.70
CA VAL A 127 16.09 3.46 11.84
C VAL A 127 14.71 3.00 11.37
N GLU A 128 14.60 1.78 10.83
CA GLU A 128 13.31 1.27 10.35
C GLU A 128 12.32 1.06 11.50
N ARG A 129 12.78 0.67 12.70
CA ARG A 129 11.91 0.58 13.88
C ARG A 129 11.34 1.95 14.29
N ALA A 130 12.17 2.99 14.31
CA ALA A 130 11.74 4.34 14.65
C ALA A 130 10.74 4.89 13.62
N GLU A 131 11.03 4.68 12.33
CA GLU A 131 10.17 5.05 11.23
C GLU A 131 8.83 4.28 11.26
N ARG A 132 8.86 2.97 11.52
CA ARG A 132 7.65 2.16 11.70
C ARG A 132 6.77 2.70 12.82
N GLN A 133 7.35 3.08 13.95
CA GLN A 133 6.60 3.68 15.06
C GLN A 133 5.99 5.04 14.69
N ARG A 134 6.70 5.88 13.92
CA ARG A 134 6.16 7.14 13.40
C ARG A 134 4.95 6.89 12.50
N ILE A 135 5.06 5.95 11.56
CA ILE A 135 3.99 5.59 10.63
C ILE A 135 2.79 5.00 11.37
N LEU A 136 3.01 4.11 12.34
CA LEU A 136 1.92 3.54 13.14
C LEU A 136 1.16 4.63 13.91
N ARG A 137 1.86 5.65 14.41
CA ARG A 137 1.20 6.83 15.01
C ARG A 137 0.39 7.62 13.98
N ALA A 138 0.94 7.86 12.79
CA ALA A 138 0.22 8.54 11.70
C ALA A 138 -1.04 7.77 11.28
N ILE A 139 -0.95 6.45 11.13
CA ILE A 139 -2.10 5.57 10.87
C ILE A 139 -3.14 5.71 11.99
N SER A 140 -2.71 5.65 13.25
CA SER A 140 -3.63 5.78 14.38
C SER A 140 -4.36 7.13 14.39
N VAL A 141 -3.67 8.22 14.11
CA VAL A 141 -4.22 9.59 14.00
C VAL A 141 -5.20 9.69 12.84
N PHE A 142 -4.81 9.17 11.68
CA PHE A 142 -5.65 9.15 10.48
C PHE A 142 -6.95 8.37 10.73
N LEU A 143 -6.88 7.23 11.41
CA LEU A 143 -8.05 6.41 11.72
C LEU A 143 -8.95 7.03 12.80
N SER A 144 -8.38 7.73 13.78
CA SER A 144 -9.17 8.36 14.86
C SER A 144 -9.82 9.68 14.45
N GLY A 145 -9.25 10.41 13.48
CA GLY A 145 -9.78 11.70 13.01
C GLY A 145 -9.40 12.88 13.88
N SER A 146 -8.56 12.63 14.88
CA SER A 146 -7.99 13.66 15.71
C SER A 146 -6.78 14.24 14.98
N ALA A 147 -6.93 15.36 14.28
CA ALA A 147 -5.77 16.15 13.90
C ALA A 147 -5.00 16.53 15.18
N SER A 148 -3.71 16.20 15.24
CA SER A 148 -2.78 16.73 16.25
C SER A 148 -2.56 18.22 16.05
#